data_AF-U7NW38-F1
#
_entry.id   AF-U7NW38-F1
#
_cell.length_a   1.000
_cell.length_b   1.000
_cell.length_c   1.000
_cell.angle_alpha   90.00
_cell.angle_beta   90.00
_cell.angle_gamma   90.00
#
_symmetry.space_group_name_H-M   'P 1'
#
loop_
_entity.id
_entity.type
_entity.pdbx_description
1 polymer ?
#
loop_
_entity_poly.entity_id
_entity_poly.type
_entity_poly.pdbx_seq_one_letter_code
_entity_poly.pdbx_strand_id
1 'polypeptide(L)'
;MGFYRLKPGFLGHAVIALAWLGFLAIANRQASQPVASIFPYLAPVVFFAWVYNARWGFLLAGIATLAALPGDYVETHTRAELLYAGFSTYAQLTGAVIGCMLAKIIRERSGRS
;
A
#
# COMPACT_ATOMS: atom_id res chain seq x y z
N MET A 1 -5.04 -9.50 26.27
CA MET A 1 -4.40 -8.90 25.07
C MET A 1 -3.83 -10.03 24.23
N GLY A 2 -4.50 -10.41 23.14
CA GLY A 2 -4.09 -11.54 22.30
C GLY A 2 -2.89 -11.16 21.44
N PHE A 3 -1.73 -11.80 21.69
CA PHE A 3 -0.62 -11.77 20.75
C PHE A 3 -1.08 -12.43 19.45
N TYR A 4 -1.24 -11.64 18.40
CA TYR A 4 -1.42 -12.15 17.05
C TYR A 4 -0.22 -13.04 16.74
N ARG A 5 -0.43 -14.36 16.70
CA ARG A 5 0.58 -15.31 16.25
C ARG A 5 0.83 -15.00 14.78
N LEU A 6 1.82 -14.16 14.50
CA LEU A 6 2.20 -13.78 13.15
C LEU A 6 2.52 -15.06 12.38
N LYS A 7 1.97 -15.21 11.17
CA LYS A 7 2.24 -16.39 10.36
C LYS A 7 3.76 -16.51 10.14
N PRO A 8 4.32 -17.74 10.10
CA PRO A 8 5.71 -17.93 9.75
C PRO A 8 6.01 -17.24 8.40
N GLY A 9 7.11 -16.48 8.35
CA GLY A 9 7.48 -15.69 7.18
C GLY A 9 6.93 -14.26 7.13
N PHE A 10 6.08 -13.81 8.07
CA PHE A 10 5.59 -12.42 8.10
C PHE A 10 6.71 -11.39 8.05
N LEU A 11 7.76 -11.56 8.88
CA LEU A 11 8.90 -10.66 8.93
C LEU A 11 9.62 -10.56 7.58
N GLY A 12 9.85 -11.68 6.89
CA GLY A 12 10.50 -11.70 5.58
C GLY A 12 9.69 -10.93 4.54
N HIS A 13 8.38 -11.19 4.45
CA HIS A 13 7.50 -10.44 3.55
C HIS A 13 7.42 -8.95 3.91
N ALA A 14 7.46 -8.61 5.20
CA ALA A 14 7.43 -7.22 5.65
C ALA A 14 8.72 -6.49 5.24
N VAL A 15 9.88 -7.12 5.43
CA VAL A 15 11.17 -6.58 4.98
C VAL A 15 11.18 -6.38 3.46
N ILE A 16 10.72 -7.35 2.69
CA ILE A 16 10.67 -7.24 1.22
C ILE A 16 9.71 -6.13 0.79
N ALA A 17 8.51 -6.05 1.38
CA ALA A 17 7.54 -5.01 1.03
C ALA A 17 8.03 -3.60 1.41
N LEU A 18 8.68 -3.45 2.56
CA LEU A 18 9.28 -2.19 2.97
C LEU A 18 10.46 -1.81 2.08
N ALA A 19 11.32 -2.77 1.73
CA ALA A 19 12.41 -2.54 0.78
C ALA A 19 11.89 -2.13 -0.60
N TRP A 20 10.81 -2.76 -1.08
CA TRP A 20 10.14 -2.42 -2.32
C TRP A 20 9.58 -0.99 -2.31
N LEU A 21 8.80 -0.65 -1.28
CA LEU A 21 8.25 0.70 -1.13
C LEU A 21 9.34 1.75 -0.92
N GLY A 22 10.40 1.42 -0.18
CA GLY A 22 11.57 2.28 0.02
C GLY A 22 12.32 2.53 -1.28
N PHE A 23 12.54 1.49 -2.10
CA PHE A 23 13.12 1.62 -3.43
C PHE A 23 12.27 2.53 -4.31
N LEU A 24 10.95 2.32 -4.35
CA LEU A 24 10.03 3.17 -5.13
C LEU A 24 10.06 4.63 -4.65
N ALA A 25 10.11 4.88 -3.35
CA ALA A 25 10.22 6.23 -2.79
C ALA A 25 11.52 6.93 -3.20
N ILE A 26 12.64 6.21 -3.17
CA ILE A 26 13.96 6.73 -3.59
C ILE A 26 13.96 6.99 -5.10
N ALA A 27 13.44 6.04 -5.89
CA ALA A 27 13.31 6.18 -7.34
C ALA A 27 12.43 7.38 -7.71
N ASN A 28 11.31 7.59 -7.01
CA ASN A 28 10.44 8.74 -7.18
C ASN A 28 11.11 10.08 -6.85
N ARG A 29 12.05 10.09 -5.90
CA ARG A 29 12.83 11.28 -5.57
C ARG A 29 13.93 11.60 -6.58
N GLN A 30 14.49 10.59 -7.24
CA GLN A 30 15.60 10.77 -8.17
C GLN A 30 15.14 10.95 -9.63
N ALA A 31 13.94 10.50 -9.96
CA ALA A 31 13.42 10.60 -11.31
C ALA A 31 12.93 12.02 -11.62
N SER A 32 13.36 12.58 -12.74
CA SER A 32 12.85 13.86 -13.28
C SER A 32 11.36 13.83 -13.60
N GLN A 33 10.79 12.63 -13.72
CA GLN A 33 9.36 12.37 -13.81
C GLN A 33 9.00 11.34 -12.73
N PRO A 34 8.31 11.73 -11.64
CA PRO A 34 7.90 10.78 -10.62
C PRO A 34 7.02 9.69 -11.23
N VAL A 35 7.10 8.47 -10.68
CA VAL A 35 6.23 7.35 -11.06
C VAL A 35 4.80 7.73 -10.68
N ALA A 36 4.07 8.29 -11.64
CA ALA A 36 2.69 8.74 -11.48
C ALA A 36 1.70 7.57 -11.37
N SER A 37 2.15 6.35 -11.66
CA SER A 37 1.32 5.16 -11.62
C SER A 37 1.19 4.63 -10.19
N ILE A 38 -0.05 4.37 -9.76
CA ILE A 38 -0.34 3.77 -8.44
C ILE A 38 -0.10 2.25 -8.38
N PHE A 39 0.03 1.59 -9.54
CA PHE A 39 0.16 0.14 -9.64
C PHE A 39 1.38 -0.46 -8.90
N PRO A 40 2.59 0.13 -8.94
CA PRO A 40 3.75 -0.39 -8.21
C PRO A 40 3.56 -0.37 -6.69
N TYR A 41 2.78 0.59 -6.19
CA TYR A 41 2.43 0.76 -4.78
C TYR A 41 1.32 -0.20 -4.33
N LEU A 42 0.43 -0.59 -5.24
CA LEU A 42 -0.66 -1.54 -4.97
C LEU A 42 -0.17 -2.96 -4.69
N ALA A 43 0.92 -3.40 -5.35
CA ALA A 43 1.41 -4.77 -5.23
C ALA A 43 1.64 -5.25 -3.77
N PRO A 44 2.43 -4.54 -2.94
CA PRO A 44 2.60 -4.93 -1.54
C PRO A 44 1.31 -4.77 -0.71
N VAL A 45 0.49 -3.76 -1.01
CA VAL A 45 -0.78 -3.49 -0.31
C VAL A 45 -1.78 -4.64 -0.48
N VAL A 46 -2.01 -5.05 -1.73
CA VAL A 46 -2.92 -6.14 -2.10
C VAL A 46 -2.39 -7.47 -1.58
N PHE A 47 -1.09 -7.73 -1.69
CA PHE A 47 -0.47 -8.94 -1.14
C PHE A 47 -0.72 -9.07 0.37
N PHE A 48 -0.46 -8.01 1.13
CA PHE A 48 -0.68 -8.03 2.59
C PHE A 48 -2.16 -8.12 2.97
N ALA A 49 -3.05 -7.44 2.23
CA ALA A 49 -4.49 -7.58 2.38
C ALA A 49 -4.94 -9.04 2.24
N TRP A 50 -4.46 -9.71 1.20
CA TRP A 50 -4.84 -11.08 0.88
C TRP A 50 -4.26 -12.11 1.85
N VAL A 51 -2.96 -12.03 2.14
CA VAL A 51 -2.23 -13.06 2.90
C VAL A 51 -2.40 -12.91 4.40
N TYR A 52 -2.39 -11.66 4.90
CA TYR A 52 -2.31 -11.38 6.33
C TYR A 52 -3.59 -10.82 6.92
N ASN A 53 -4.34 -10.02 6.17
CA ASN A 53 -5.72 -9.52 6.39
C ASN A 53 -5.85 -8.04 5.95
N ALA A 54 -7.10 -7.54 5.93
CA ALA A 54 -7.43 -6.14 5.71
C ALA A 54 -6.61 -5.15 6.55
N ARG A 55 -6.39 -5.43 7.85
CA ARG A 55 -5.67 -4.53 8.76
C ARG A 55 -4.23 -4.27 8.28
N TRP A 56 -3.54 -5.32 7.84
CA TRP A 56 -2.21 -5.19 7.27
C TRP A 56 -2.21 -4.52 5.89
N GLY A 57 -3.23 -4.78 5.07
CA GLY A 57 -3.45 -4.06 3.82
C GLY A 57 -3.60 -2.56 4.02
N PHE A 58 -4.44 -2.12 4.96
CA PHE A 58 -4.63 -0.70 5.27
C PHE A 58 -3.37 -0.04 5.84
N LEU A 59 -2.62 -0.76 6.69
CA LEU A 59 -1.35 -0.26 7.21
C LEU A 59 -0.35 -0.02 6.07
N LEU A 60 -0.19 -0.98 5.16
CA LEU A 60 0.69 -0.81 4.00
C LEU A 60 0.16 0.24 3.03
N ALA A 61 -1.16 0.43 2.90
CA ALA A 61 -1.71 1.52 2.09
C ALA A 61 -1.25 2.89 2.58
N GLY A 62 -1.17 3.08 3.90
CA GLY A 62 -0.60 4.30 4.50
C GLY A 62 0.87 4.47 4.16
N ILE A 63 1.69 3.44 4.33
CA ILE A 63 3.14 3.49 4.01
C ILE A 63 3.38 3.72 2.51
N ALA A 64 2.61 3.05 1.67
CA ALA A 64 2.69 3.18 0.22
C ALA A 64 2.25 4.58 -0.25
N THR A 65 1.28 5.19 0.41
CA THR A 65 0.91 6.60 0.17
C THR A 65 2.08 7.54 0.46
N LEU A 66 2.78 7.33 1.59
CA LEU A 66 3.97 8.12 1.90
C LEU A 66 5.10 7.92 0.89
N ALA A 67 5.25 6.69 0.37
CA ALA A 67 6.23 6.38 -0.67
C ALA A 67 5.87 6.98 -2.05
N ALA A 68 4.56 7.12 -2.34
CA ALA A 68 4.07 7.66 -3.60
C ALA A 68 4.16 9.20 -3.66
N LEU A 69 4.23 9.90 -2.51
CA LEU A 69 4.38 11.34 -2.46
C LEU A 69 5.79 11.75 -2.94
N PRO A 70 5.89 12.52 -4.04
CA PRO A 70 7.19 12.99 -4.53
C PRO A 70 7.82 13.97 -3.54
N GLY A 71 9.14 13.89 -3.33
CA GLY A 71 9.86 14.82 -2.46
C GLY A 71 9.68 16.28 -2.89
N ASP A 72 9.73 16.52 -4.21
CA ASP A 72 9.68 17.86 -4.79
C ASP A 72 8.27 18.49 -4.71
N TYR A 73 7.23 17.67 -4.58
CA TYR A 73 5.86 18.15 -4.34
C TYR A 73 5.70 18.82 -2.97
N VAL A 74 6.54 18.47 -1.99
CA VAL A 74 6.53 19.11 -0.66
C VAL A 74 7.10 20.53 -0.72
N GLU A 75 8.02 20.79 -1.65
CA GLU A 75 8.70 22.09 -1.79
C GLU A 75 8.00 23.03 -2.77
N THR A 76 7.31 22.49 -3.79
CA THR A 76 6.71 23.28 -4.87
C THR A 76 5.21 23.53 -4.74
N HIS A 77 4.47 22.70 -3.99
CA HIS A 77 3.00 22.78 -3.91
C HIS A 77 2.50 23.25 -2.55
N THR A 78 1.28 23.78 -2.54
CA THR A 78 0.65 24.22 -1.30
C THR A 78 0.31 23.04 -0.40
N ARG A 79 0.29 23.26 0.92
CA ARG A 79 -0.08 22.20 1.90
C ARG A 79 -1.42 21.54 1.58
N ALA A 80 -2.36 22.29 1.00
CA ALA A 80 -3.68 21.77 0.61
C ALA A 80 -3.60 20.73 -0.51
N GLU A 81 -2.77 20.97 -1.54
CA GLU A 81 -2.57 20.04 -2.66
C GLU A 81 -1.84 18.78 -2.21
N LEU A 82 -0.85 18.91 -1.32
CA LEU A 82 -0.15 17.77 -0.74
C LEU A 82 -1.10 16.87 0.07
N LEU A 83 -1.96 17.49 0.89
CA LEU A 83 -2.97 16.76 1.65
C LEU A 83 -4.01 16.09 0.73
N TYR A 84 -4.44 16.76 -0.34
CA TYR A 84 -5.35 16.18 -1.31
C TYR A 84 -4.73 15.00 -2.07
N ALA A 85 -3.49 15.13 -2.53
CA ALA A 85 -2.76 14.06 -3.21
C ALA A 85 -2.53 12.85 -2.29
N GLY A 86 -2.13 13.09 -1.03
CA GLY A 86 -1.98 12.04 -0.04
C GLY A 86 -3.31 11.35 0.28
N PHE A 87 -4.36 12.12 0.53
CA PHE A 87 -5.68 11.57 0.86
C PHE A 87 -6.28 10.78 -0.31
N SER A 88 -6.21 11.31 -1.54
CA SER A 88 -6.73 10.64 -2.73
C SER A 88 -5.96 9.35 -3.03
N THR A 89 -4.63 9.34 -2.89
CA THR A 89 -3.80 8.13 -3.04
C THR A 89 -4.16 7.08 -1.98
N TYR A 90 -4.29 7.49 -0.73
CA TYR A 90 -4.72 6.60 0.35
C TYR A 90 -6.13 6.04 0.11
N ALA A 91 -7.07 6.87 -0.36
CA ALA A 91 -8.42 6.44 -0.71
C ALA A 91 -8.42 5.39 -1.83
N GLN A 92 -7.58 5.55 -2.86
CA GLN A 92 -7.44 4.56 -3.93
C GLN A 92 -6.85 3.24 -3.42
N LEU A 93 -5.78 3.29 -2.62
CA LEU A 93 -5.15 2.09 -2.06
C LEU A 93 -6.07 1.36 -1.07
N THR A 94 -6.80 2.09 -0.23
CA THR A 94 -7.80 1.50 0.68
C THR A 94 -8.97 0.89 -0.09
N GLY A 95 -9.42 1.51 -1.18
CA GLY A 95 -10.40 0.94 -2.10
C GLY A 95 -9.93 -0.40 -2.69
N ALA A 96 -8.65 -0.49 -3.08
CA ALA A 96 -8.08 -1.75 -3.55
C ALA A 96 -8.01 -2.83 -2.46
N VAL A 97 -7.70 -2.46 -1.21
CA VAL A 97 -7.75 -3.40 -0.06
C VAL A 97 -9.18 -3.93 0.12
N ILE A 98 -10.19 -3.07 0.07
CA ILE A 98 -11.60 -3.47 0.20
C ILE A 98 -11.99 -4.42 -0.95
N GLY A 99 -11.70 -4.04 -2.19
CA GLY A 99 -11.99 -4.86 -3.37
C GLY A 99 -11.31 -6.24 -3.32
N CYS A 100 -10.03 -6.26 -2.89
CA CYS A 100 -9.26 -7.48 -2.68
C CYS A 100 -9.90 -8.39 -1.63
N MET A 101 -10.36 -7.82 -0.51
CA MET A 101 -11.02 -8.56 0.55
C MET A 101 -12.38 -9.11 0.12
N LEU A 102 -13.17 -8.33 -0.63
CA LEU A 102 -14.43 -8.80 -1.20
C LEU A 102 -14.20 -9.97 -2.17
N ALA A 103 -13.22 -9.85 -3.06
CA ALA A 103 -12.83 -10.93 -3.97
C ALA A 103 -12.41 -12.20 -3.22
N LYS A 104 -11.68 -12.05 -2.10
CA LYS A 104 -11.30 -13.16 -1.24
C LYS A 104 -12.51 -13.86 -0.62
N ILE A 105 -13.46 -13.10 -0.09
CA ILE A 105 -14.69 -13.63 0.50
C ILE A 105 -15.52 -14.39 -0.55
N ILE A 106 -15.65 -13.83 -1.76
CA ILE A 106 -16.38 -14.48 -2.86
C ILE A 106 -15.71 -15.79 -3.24
N ARG A 107 -14.38 -15.81 -3.40
CA ARG A 107 -13.60 -17.02 -3.69
C ARG A 107 -13.80 -18.10 -2.62
N GLU A 108 -13.72 -17.73 -1.35
CA GLU A 108 -13.90 -18.67 -0.23
C GLU A 108 -15.33 -19.21 -0.15
N ARG A 109 -16.34 -18.43 -0.55
CA ARG A 109 -17.72 -18.91 -0.68
C ARG A 109 -17.91 -19.84 -1.88
N SER A 110 -17.32 -19.51 -3.03
CA SER A 110 -17.42 -20.32 -4.24
C SER A 110 -16.72 -21.69 -4.12
N GLY A 111 -15.61 -21.78 -3.37
CA GLY A 111 -14.91 -23.05 -3.15
C GLY A 111 -15.49 -23.95 -2.07
N ARG A 112 -16.60 -23.53 -1.43
CA ARG A 112 -17.34 -24.29 -0.41
C ARG A 112 -18.65 -24.90 -0.96
N SER A 113 -19.00 -24.60 -2.20
CA SER A 113 -20.10 -25.23 -2.95
C SER A 113 -19.58 -26.41 -3.76
#